data_AF-A0AAV0XZQ8-F1
#
_entry.id   AF-A0AAV0XZQ8-F1
#
_cell.length_a   1.000
_cell.length_b   1.000
_cell.length_c   1.000
_cell.angle_alpha   90.00
_cell.angle_beta   90.00
_cell.angle_gamma   90.00
#
_symmetry.space_group_name_H-M   'P 1'
#
loop_
_entity.id
_entity.type
_entity.pdbx_description
1 polymer ?
#
loop_
_entity_poly.entity_id
_entity_poly.type
_entity_poly.pdbx_seq_one_letter_code
_entity_poly.pdbx_strand_id
1 'polypeptide(L)'
;MAPQSEWLLNDKAINDYFLLLQQEYPSVHALPTFFYQRYTRTKDSKENYDAIKRWTKKVNIFSKSKVFFPINIVEGDFSHWVLVVADMVNKELVYYDSLKKCYFYECHLKIMEYLVFEHNEKLSKSFPLDDWKQFKGSNPVQNNSIDCGVFVCTIAEYLSRDAAFNFTQQNMLAFRKLIAYELTTHKLVKIDVPSNSINGEIHRITCLHLTQKYPNVTFK
;
A
#
# COMPACT_ATOMS: atom_id res chain seq x y z
N MET A 1 24.17 -6.06 -14.76
CA MET A 1 23.31 -5.67 -13.63
C MET A 1 22.26 -4.71 -14.19
N ALA A 2 20.98 -4.97 -13.95
CA ALA A 2 19.91 -4.05 -14.35
C ALA A 2 20.12 -2.68 -13.70
N PRO A 3 19.88 -1.55 -14.41
CA PRO A 3 19.97 -0.21 -13.83
C PRO A 3 19.05 -0.06 -12.62
N GLN A 4 19.45 0.77 -11.64
CA GLN A 4 18.75 0.93 -10.36
C GLN A 4 17.27 1.31 -10.51
N SER A 5 16.90 2.00 -11.59
CA SER A 5 15.51 2.35 -11.92
C SER A 5 14.62 1.17 -12.27
N GLU A 6 15.16 0.07 -12.82
CA GLU A 6 14.40 -1.17 -13.10
C GLU A 6 13.96 -1.89 -11.82
N TRP A 7 14.57 -1.54 -10.68
CA TRP A 7 14.22 -2.08 -9.37
C TRP A 7 13.18 -1.24 -8.63
N LEU A 8 12.69 -0.13 -9.19
CA LEU A 8 11.63 0.63 -8.55
C LEU A 8 10.27 0.05 -8.91
N LEU A 9 9.39 -0.13 -7.92
CA LEU A 9 7.97 -0.36 -8.21
C LEU A 9 7.35 0.99 -8.64
N ASN A 10 6.80 1.01 -9.84
CA ASN A 10 6.10 2.18 -10.38
C ASN A 10 4.61 2.16 -9.99
N ASP A 11 3.90 3.24 -10.33
CA ASP A 11 2.45 3.38 -10.09
C ASP A 11 1.65 2.19 -10.61
N LYS A 12 1.98 1.66 -11.80
CA LYS A 12 1.24 0.54 -12.38
C LYS A 12 1.37 -0.71 -11.49
N ALA A 13 2.59 -1.07 -11.11
CA ALA A 13 2.84 -2.25 -10.28
C ALA A 13 2.15 -2.13 -8.91
N ILE A 14 2.19 -0.95 -8.29
CA ILE A 14 1.54 -0.71 -6.99
C ILE A 14 0.01 -0.76 -7.16
N ASN A 15 -0.57 -0.04 -8.12
CA ASN A 15 -2.02 -0.07 -8.34
C ASN A 15 -2.53 -1.50 -8.62
N ASP A 16 -1.84 -2.25 -9.48
CA ASP A 16 -2.20 -3.64 -9.78
C ASP A 16 -2.12 -4.53 -8.53
N TYR A 17 -1.11 -4.32 -7.68
CA TYR A 17 -0.96 -5.08 -6.43
C TYR A 17 -2.09 -4.78 -5.43
N PHE A 18 -2.44 -3.49 -5.26
CA PHE A 18 -3.55 -3.09 -4.41
C PHE A 18 -4.91 -3.54 -4.96
N LEU A 19 -5.05 -3.73 -6.27
CA LEU A 19 -6.23 -4.40 -6.85
C LEU A 19 -6.28 -5.89 -6.49
N LEU A 20 -5.15 -6.60 -6.54
CA LEU A 20 -5.08 -8.00 -6.07
C LEU A 20 -5.45 -8.12 -4.59
N LEU A 21 -4.95 -7.23 -3.73
CA LEU A 21 -5.31 -7.20 -2.30
C LEU A 21 -6.82 -7.03 -2.10
N GLN A 22 -7.47 -6.17 -2.87
CA GLN A 22 -8.92 -5.97 -2.77
C GLN A 22 -9.74 -7.16 -3.27
N GLN A 23 -9.21 -7.93 -4.23
CA GLN A 23 -9.85 -9.15 -4.72
C GLN A 23 -9.80 -10.26 -3.68
N GLU A 24 -8.65 -10.44 -3.03
CA GLU A 24 -8.43 -11.47 -2.00
C GLU A 24 -9.08 -11.09 -0.66
N TYR A 25 -9.04 -9.81 -0.30
CA TYR A 25 -9.57 -9.28 0.96
C TYR A 25 -10.67 -8.23 0.70
N PRO A 26 -11.91 -8.63 0.37
CA PRO A 26 -12.98 -7.69 0.00
C PRO A 26 -13.36 -6.66 1.08
N SER A 27 -12.96 -6.90 2.33
CA SER A 27 -13.13 -5.97 3.46
C SER A 27 -12.20 -4.76 3.37
N VAL A 28 -11.13 -4.80 2.57
CA VAL A 28 -10.24 -3.65 2.35
C VAL A 28 -10.61 -2.92 1.06
N HIS A 29 -10.20 -1.66 0.96
CA HIS A 29 -10.27 -0.89 -0.28
C HIS A 29 -8.99 -0.08 -0.44
N ALA A 30 -8.59 0.20 -1.67
CA ALA A 30 -7.44 1.04 -1.94
C ALA A 30 -7.80 2.10 -2.98
N LEU A 31 -7.43 3.34 -2.68
CA LEU A 31 -7.45 4.41 -3.65
C LEU A 31 -6.21 4.27 -4.54
N PRO A 32 -6.30 4.65 -5.82
CA PRO A 32 -5.17 4.51 -6.71
C PRO A 32 -4.06 5.51 -6.36
N THR A 33 -2.82 5.22 -6.75
CA THR A 33 -1.62 5.99 -6.36
C THR A 33 -1.66 7.47 -6.72
N PHE A 34 -2.38 7.83 -7.78
CA PHE A 34 -2.56 9.20 -8.24
C PHE A 34 -3.65 9.98 -7.45
N PHE A 35 -4.31 9.33 -6.49
CA PHE A 35 -5.32 9.95 -5.61
C PHE A 35 -4.79 11.16 -4.88
N TYR A 36 -3.67 10.99 -4.17
CA TYR A 36 -3.16 12.03 -3.29
C TYR A 36 -2.78 13.27 -4.10
N GLN A 37 -1.99 13.08 -5.16
CA GLN A 37 -1.61 14.16 -6.08
C GLN A 37 -2.83 14.87 -6.68
N ARG A 38 -3.89 14.13 -7.00
CA ARG A 38 -5.11 14.73 -7.56
C ARG A 38 -5.90 15.52 -6.53
N TYR A 39 -5.91 15.07 -5.28
CA TYR A 39 -6.59 15.69 -4.15
C TYR A 39 -5.82 16.86 -3.52
N THR A 40 -4.51 16.97 -3.77
CA THR A 40 -3.66 18.07 -3.27
C THR A 40 -3.27 19.06 -4.37
N ARG A 41 -3.92 18.99 -5.53
CA ARG A 41 -3.56 19.77 -6.73
C ARG A 41 -3.66 21.28 -6.51
N THR A 42 -4.69 21.74 -5.79
CA THR A 42 -4.88 23.17 -5.48
C THR A 42 -4.95 23.38 -3.96
N LYS A 43 -4.94 24.64 -3.51
CA LYS A 43 -5.14 24.96 -2.09
C LYS A 43 -6.61 24.82 -1.64
N ASP A 44 -7.54 24.70 -2.58
CA ASP A 44 -8.97 24.57 -2.29
C ASP A 44 -9.36 23.10 -2.18
N SER A 45 -9.55 22.63 -0.94
CA SER A 45 -9.92 21.23 -0.67
C SER A 45 -11.28 20.85 -1.27
N LYS A 46 -12.22 21.79 -1.44
CA LYS A 46 -13.53 21.52 -2.04
C LYS A 46 -13.40 21.30 -3.55
N GLU A 47 -12.65 22.16 -4.25
CA GLU A 47 -12.34 21.97 -5.67
C GLU A 47 -11.66 20.62 -5.91
N ASN A 48 -10.67 20.30 -5.08
CA ASN A 48 -9.95 19.03 -5.15
C ASN A 48 -10.87 17.83 -4.91
N TYR A 49 -11.77 17.91 -3.92
CA TYR A 49 -12.75 16.86 -3.66
C TYR A 49 -13.71 16.67 -4.84
N ASP A 50 -14.26 17.75 -5.39
CA ASP A 50 -15.22 17.67 -6.50
C ASP A 50 -14.65 17.01 -7.75
N ALA A 51 -13.34 17.11 -7.93
CA ALA A 51 -12.62 16.42 -8.99
C ALA A 51 -12.48 14.90 -8.81
N ILE A 52 -12.50 14.40 -7.56
CA ILE A 52 -12.26 12.98 -7.25
C ILE A 52 -13.47 12.25 -6.67
N LYS A 53 -14.54 12.94 -6.26
CA LYS A 53 -15.73 12.35 -5.61
C LYS A 53 -16.44 11.21 -6.37
N ARG A 54 -16.15 11.07 -7.67
CA ARG A 54 -16.64 9.98 -8.52
C ARG A 54 -15.81 8.71 -8.45
N TRP A 55 -14.59 8.74 -7.92
CA TRP A 55 -13.68 7.59 -7.88
C TRP A 55 -14.23 6.49 -6.98
N THR A 56 -14.92 6.87 -5.91
CA THR A 56 -15.63 5.99 -4.97
C THR A 56 -17.13 5.90 -5.29
N LYS A 57 -17.59 6.29 -6.49
CA LYS A 57 -19.03 6.30 -6.84
C LYS A 57 -19.72 4.95 -6.62
N LYS A 58 -19.00 3.84 -6.83
CA LYS A 58 -19.52 2.47 -6.75
C LYS A 58 -19.18 1.75 -5.43
N VAL A 59 -18.56 2.44 -4.47
CA VAL A 59 -18.10 1.82 -3.22
C VAL A 59 -18.34 2.76 -2.05
N ASN A 60 -18.98 2.26 -0.99
CA ASN A 60 -18.98 2.96 0.28
C ASN A 60 -17.71 2.58 1.06
N ILE A 61 -16.71 3.47 1.06
CA ILE A 61 -15.44 3.20 1.72
C ILE A 61 -15.56 3.08 3.25
N PHE A 62 -16.60 3.66 3.86
CA PHE A 62 -16.87 3.57 5.30
C PHE A 62 -17.48 2.21 5.71
N SER A 63 -17.86 1.37 4.74
CA SER A 63 -18.28 -0.02 5.00
C SER A 63 -17.11 -1.01 5.02
N LYS A 64 -15.89 -0.54 4.72
CA LYS A 64 -14.67 -1.34 4.70
C LYS A 64 -14.05 -1.39 6.08
N SER A 65 -13.28 -2.43 6.38
CA SER A 65 -12.49 -2.49 7.62
C SER A 65 -11.30 -1.54 7.54
N LYS A 66 -10.61 -1.51 6.39
CA LYS A 66 -9.46 -0.63 6.14
C LYS A 66 -9.52 -0.01 4.74
N VAL A 67 -9.11 1.24 4.65
CA VAL A 67 -8.94 1.96 3.39
C VAL A 67 -7.48 2.40 3.26
N PHE A 68 -6.86 1.99 2.16
CA PHE A 68 -5.47 2.24 1.87
C PHE A 68 -5.30 3.41 0.89
N PHE A 69 -4.33 4.27 1.21
CA PHE A 69 -3.90 5.39 0.41
C PHE A 69 -2.39 5.24 0.17
N PRO A 70 -1.97 4.50 -0.87
CA PRO A 70 -0.58 4.51 -1.32
C PRO A 70 -0.25 5.88 -1.91
N ILE A 71 0.83 6.51 -1.44
CA ILE A 71 1.20 7.88 -1.81
C ILE A 71 2.65 7.88 -2.30
N ASN A 72 2.87 8.42 -3.50
CA ASN A 72 4.21 8.74 -3.98
C ASN A 72 4.55 10.18 -3.62
N ILE A 73 5.52 10.36 -2.73
CA ILE A 73 6.06 11.67 -2.38
C ILE A 73 7.18 11.97 -3.35
N VAL A 74 7.02 13.02 -4.15
CA VAL A 74 7.98 13.42 -5.20
C VAL A 74 8.53 14.81 -4.91
N GLU A 75 9.85 14.93 -4.78
CA GLU A 75 10.57 16.18 -4.55
C GLU A 75 11.82 16.25 -5.43
N GLY A 76 11.76 17.00 -6.53
CA GLY A 76 12.84 16.99 -7.53
C GLY A 76 13.04 15.57 -8.09
N ASP A 77 14.27 15.05 -7.98
CA ASP A 77 14.62 13.69 -8.43
C ASP A 77 14.32 12.60 -7.38
N PHE A 78 13.81 12.98 -6.20
CA PHE A 78 13.44 12.05 -5.14
C PHE A 78 12.00 11.56 -5.32
N SER A 79 11.79 10.25 -5.22
CA SER A 79 10.48 9.60 -5.20
C SER A 79 10.45 8.57 -4.07
N HIS A 80 9.41 8.61 -3.25
CA HIS A 80 9.28 7.75 -2.07
C HIS A 80 7.84 7.33 -1.83
N TRP A 81 7.64 6.02 -1.76
CA TRP A 81 6.35 5.42 -1.47
C TRP A 81 6.10 5.33 0.03
N VAL A 82 4.95 5.85 0.45
CA VAL A 82 4.42 5.73 1.80
C VAL A 82 2.99 5.20 1.74
N LEU A 83 2.49 4.74 2.89
CA LEU A 83 1.13 4.23 3.00
C LEU A 83 0.41 4.93 4.15
N VAL A 84 -0.72 5.57 3.85
CA VAL A 84 -1.69 5.96 4.88
C VAL A 84 -2.82 4.94 4.89
N VAL A 85 -3.23 4.53 6.08
CA VAL A 85 -4.31 3.56 6.30
C VAL A 85 -5.35 4.19 7.20
N ALA A 86 -6.59 4.28 6.72
CA ALA A 86 -7.75 4.55 7.56
C ALA A 86 -8.32 3.20 8.03
N ASP A 87 -8.08 2.85 9.28
CA ASP A 87 -8.70 1.72 9.96
C ASP A 87 -10.05 2.17 10.50
N MET A 88 -11.11 1.76 9.80
CA MET A 88 -12.49 2.13 10.14
C MET A 88 -13.00 1.42 11.39
N VAL A 89 -12.42 0.26 11.72
CA VAL A 89 -12.80 -0.54 12.90
C VAL A 89 -12.27 0.12 14.16
N ASN A 90 -10.98 0.46 14.17
CA ASN A 90 -10.32 1.08 15.31
C ASN A 90 -10.47 2.60 15.35
N LYS A 91 -10.99 3.21 14.27
CA LYS A 91 -11.07 4.66 14.05
C LYS A 91 -9.70 5.31 14.13
N GLU A 92 -8.77 4.79 13.34
CA GLU A 92 -7.38 5.23 13.34
C GLU A 92 -6.95 5.60 11.93
N LEU A 93 -6.24 6.72 11.80
CA LEU A 93 -5.47 7.05 10.62
C LEU A 93 -4.00 6.80 10.94
N VAL A 94 -3.39 5.83 10.25
CA VAL A 94 -2.03 5.37 10.53
C VAL A 94 -1.14 5.61 9.31
N TYR A 95 -0.01 6.28 9.51
CA TYR A 95 0.99 6.52 8.48
C TYR A 95 2.17 5.54 8.63
N TYR A 96 2.50 4.85 7.56
CA TYR A 96 3.62 3.92 7.47
C TYR A 96 4.65 4.41 6.47
N ASP A 97 5.91 4.42 6.92
CA ASP A 97 7.03 4.96 6.15
C ASP A 97 8.33 4.23 6.51
N SER A 98 8.87 3.50 5.54
CA SER A 98 10.09 2.72 5.68
C SER A 98 11.37 3.55 5.78
N LEU A 99 11.38 4.80 5.31
CA LEU A 99 12.50 5.75 5.49
C LEU A 99 12.39 6.60 6.75
N LYS A 100 11.28 6.45 7.50
CA LYS A 100 10.99 7.22 8.72
C LYS A 100 11.09 8.73 8.54
N LYS A 101 10.77 9.27 7.37
CA LYS A 101 10.71 10.72 7.12
C LYS A 101 9.50 11.35 7.82
N CYS A 102 9.37 12.68 7.70
CA CYS A 102 8.43 13.51 8.45
C CYS A 102 7.28 14.09 7.59
N TYR A 103 6.80 13.35 6.58
CA TYR A 103 5.63 13.74 5.78
C TYR A 103 4.28 13.42 6.42
N PHE A 104 4.33 12.71 7.55
CA PHE A 104 3.22 12.29 8.38
C PHE A 104 2.09 13.33 8.50
N TYR A 105 2.42 14.54 8.96
CA TYR A 105 1.43 15.56 9.28
C TYR A 105 0.64 16.03 8.06
N GLU A 106 1.33 16.27 6.94
CA GLU A 106 0.69 16.74 5.71
C GLU A 106 -0.23 15.66 5.11
N CYS A 107 0.28 14.43 5.01
CA CYS A 107 -0.51 13.32 4.49
C CYS A 107 -1.77 13.08 5.34
N HIS A 108 -1.62 13.07 6.67
CA HIS A 108 -2.73 12.87 7.59
C HIS A 108 -3.79 13.95 7.49
N LEU A 109 -3.39 15.22 7.49
CA LEU A 109 -4.30 16.34 7.33
C LEU A 109 -5.13 16.19 6.05
N LYS A 110 -4.47 15.91 4.92
CA LYS A 110 -5.16 15.81 3.62
C LYS A 110 -6.06 14.58 3.52
N ILE A 111 -5.65 13.44 4.05
CA ILE A 111 -6.52 12.26 4.07
C ILE A 111 -7.72 12.45 5.01
N MET A 112 -7.56 13.13 6.16
CA MET A 112 -8.71 13.48 7.02
C MET A 112 -9.67 14.46 6.36
N GLU A 113 -9.17 15.52 5.75
CA GLU A 113 -10.02 16.43 4.98
C GLU A 113 -10.85 15.66 3.94
N TYR A 114 -10.24 14.72 3.22
CA TYR A 114 -10.94 13.87 2.26
C TYR A 114 -12.03 13.02 2.92
N LEU A 115 -11.73 12.31 4.02
CA LEU A 115 -12.72 11.47 4.69
C LEU A 115 -13.91 12.30 5.19
N VAL A 116 -13.68 13.53 5.66
CA VAL A 116 -14.75 14.45 6.07
C VAL A 116 -15.66 14.78 4.87
N PHE A 117 -15.09 15.20 3.74
CA PHE A 117 -15.88 15.50 2.54
C PHE A 117 -16.64 14.27 2.03
N GLU A 118 -15.96 13.12 1.95
CA GLU A 118 -16.53 11.88 1.46
C GLU A 118 -17.67 11.38 2.36
N HIS A 119 -17.53 11.47 3.68
CA HIS A 119 -18.56 11.06 4.63
C HIS A 119 -19.80 11.97 4.52
N ASN A 120 -19.58 13.28 4.44
CA ASN A 120 -20.66 14.26 4.26
C ASN A 120 -21.41 14.01 2.94
N GLU A 121 -20.70 13.78 1.84
CA GLU A 121 -21.30 13.56 0.52
C GLU A 121 -22.03 12.21 0.42
N LYS A 122 -21.41 11.11 0.89
CA LYS A 122 -21.95 9.76 0.71
C LYS A 122 -22.99 9.37 1.74
N LEU A 123 -22.86 9.87 2.96
CA LEU A 123 -23.71 9.47 4.10
C LEU A 123 -24.61 10.61 4.59
N SER A 124 -24.46 11.82 4.05
CA SER A 124 -25.23 13.01 4.46
C SER A 124 -25.19 13.26 5.97
N LYS A 125 -24.03 12.98 6.58
CA LYS A 125 -23.78 13.08 8.03
C LYS A 125 -22.40 13.67 8.27
N SER A 126 -22.24 14.41 9.35
CA SER A 126 -20.92 14.87 9.81
C SER A 126 -20.01 13.69 10.12
N PHE A 127 -18.76 13.75 9.67
CA PHE A 127 -17.74 12.78 10.07
C PHE A 127 -17.39 12.95 11.55
N PRO A 128 -17.36 11.87 12.37
CA PRO A 128 -17.10 11.96 13.80
C PRO A 128 -15.59 12.12 14.08
N LEU A 129 -15.04 13.31 13.79
CA LEU A 129 -13.61 13.60 13.89
C LEU A 129 -13.02 13.29 15.27
N ASP A 130 -13.75 13.60 16.35
CA ASP A 130 -13.28 13.45 17.73
C ASP A 130 -13.05 11.99 18.14
N ASP A 131 -13.66 11.04 17.42
CA ASP A 131 -13.47 9.61 17.67
C ASP A 131 -12.17 9.08 17.05
N TRP A 132 -11.54 9.83 16.14
CA TRP A 132 -10.43 9.36 15.32
C TRP A 132 -9.06 9.72 15.89
N LYS A 133 -8.16 8.75 15.92
CA LYS A 133 -6.75 8.95 16.31
C LYS A 133 -5.84 8.99 15.08
N GLN A 134 -4.78 9.78 15.15
CA GLN A 134 -3.83 9.98 14.07
C GLN A 134 -2.41 9.76 14.60
N PHE A 135 -1.67 8.77 14.07
CA PHE A 135 -0.31 8.49 14.51
C PHE A 135 0.54 7.78 13.44
N LYS A 136 1.86 7.81 13.64
CA LYS A 136 2.81 7.07 12.82
C LYS A 136 2.88 5.63 13.31
N GLY A 137 2.61 4.69 12.42
CA GLY A 137 2.67 3.26 12.73
C GLY A 137 4.11 2.79 12.95
N SER A 138 4.26 1.74 13.75
CA SER A 138 5.54 1.02 13.84
C SER A 138 5.65 0.06 12.66
N ASN A 139 6.72 0.16 11.87
CA ASN A 139 6.99 -0.73 10.75
C ASN A 139 8.49 -1.04 10.60
N PRO A 140 8.83 -2.16 9.96
CA PRO A 140 10.19 -2.43 9.50
C PRO A 140 10.71 -1.30 8.60
N VAL A 141 11.99 -0.98 8.71
CA VAL A 141 12.63 0.14 8.00
C VAL A 141 13.50 -0.32 6.85
N GLN A 142 13.61 0.53 5.82
CA GLN A 142 14.54 0.33 4.73
C GLN A 142 15.90 0.99 5.03
N ASN A 143 16.95 0.47 4.40
CA ASN A 143 18.30 1.06 4.44
C ASN A 143 18.87 1.38 3.04
N ASN A 144 18.02 1.34 2.02
CA ASN A 144 18.35 1.69 0.63
C ASN A 144 17.30 2.66 0.06
N SER A 145 17.40 3.00 -1.22
CA SER A 145 16.49 3.93 -1.92
C SER A 145 15.52 3.26 -2.91
N ILE A 146 15.46 1.92 -2.95
CA ILE A 146 14.76 1.20 -4.03
C ILE A 146 13.60 0.31 -3.55
N ASP A 147 13.52 0.05 -2.24
CA ASP A 147 12.54 -0.89 -1.69
C ASP A 147 11.26 -0.24 -1.15
N CYS A 148 11.13 1.09 -1.11
CA CYS A 148 9.95 1.75 -0.52
C CYS A 148 8.62 1.23 -1.07
N GLY A 149 8.52 0.98 -2.38
CA GLY A 149 7.33 0.37 -2.99
C GLY A 149 7.11 -1.08 -2.54
N VAL A 150 8.17 -1.87 -2.35
CA VAL A 150 8.09 -3.25 -1.83
C VAL A 150 7.62 -3.24 -0.38
N PHE A 151 8.14 -2.32 0.45
CA PHE A 151 7.66 -2.11 1.82
C PHE A 151 6.17 -1.73 1.83
N VAL A 152 5.73 -0.79 1.00
CA VAL A 152 4.31 -0.38 0.93
C VAL A 152 3.41 -1.57 0.57
N CYS A 153 3.75 -2.35 -0.46
CA CYS A 153 2.99 -3.54 -0.83
C CYS A 153 2.98 -4.60 0.29
N THR A 154 4.13 -4.88 0.90
CA THR A 154 4.24 -5.89 1.96
C THR A 154 3.49 -5.47 3.23
N ILE A 155 3.60 -4.20 3.64
CA ILE A 155 2.84 -3.65 4.77
C ILE A 155 1.34 -3.76 4.49
N ALA A 156 0.89 -3.38 3.30
CA ALA A 156 -0.52 -3.47 2.93
C ALA A 156 -1.03 -4.92 2.95
N GLU A 157 -0.25 -5.90 2.49
CA GLU A 157 -0.59 -7.32 2.57
C GLU A 157 -0.81 -7.76 4.02
N TYR A 158 0.15 -7.48 4.91
CA TYR A 158 0.06 -7.86 6.33
C TYR A 158 -1.14 -7.20 7.01
N LEU A 159 -1.37 -5.91 6.76
CA LEU A 159 -2.51 -5.17 7.30
C LEU A 159 -3.86 -5.65 6.75
N SER A 160 -3.90 -6.16 5.52
CA SER A 160 -5.15 -6.68 4.90
C SER A 160 -5.70 -7.90 5.63
N ARG A 161 -4.83 -8.64 6.31
CA ARG A 161 -5.15 -9.86 7.08
C ARG A 161 -4.88 -9.72 8.59
N ASP A 162 -4.73 -8.48 9.08
CA ASP A 162 -4.49 -8.17 10.49
C ASP A 162 -3.28 -8.89 11.11
N ALA A 163 -2.21 -9.06 10.34
CA ALA A 163 -0.99 -9.74 10.77
C ALA A 163 0.07 -8.77 11.30
N ALA A 164 0.76 -9.20 12.36
CA ALA A 164 1.92 -8.49 12.88
C ALA A 164 3.11 -8.57 11.91
N PHE A 165 3.79 -7.45 11.68
CA PHE A 165 4.99 -7.43 10.85
C PHE A 165 6.10 -8.26 11.48
N ASN A 166 6.58 -9.27 10.76
CA ASN A 166 7.71 -10.10 11.18
C ASN A 166 8.86 -10.07 10.16
N PHE A 167 8.80 -9.22 9.15
CA PHE A 167 9.82 -9.09 8.11
C PHE A 167 10.80 -7.94 8.39
N THR A 168 11.92 -7.95 7.68
CA THR A 168 12.96 -6.92 7.73
C THR A 168 13.45 -6.58 6.33
N GLN A 169 14.37 -5.60 6.24
CA GLN A 169 15.07 -5.27 5.00
C GLN A 169 15.73 -6.48 4.31
N GLN A 170 16.19 -7.49 5.06
CA GLN A 170 16.82 -8.69 4.50
C GLN A 170 15.85 -9.54 3.68
N ASN A 171 14.54 -9.32 3.84
CA ASN A 171 13.50 -10.06 3.10
C ASN A 171 13.06 -9.36 1.81
N MET A 172 13.45 -8.10 1.56
CA MET A 172 12.90 -7.31 0.46
C MET A 172 13.17 -7.88 -0.92
N LEU A 173 14.33 -8.52 -1.13
CA LEU A 173 14.61 -9.21 -2.39
C LEU A 173 13.63 -10.38 -2.62
N ALA A 174 13.30 -11.13 -1.56
CA ALA A 174 12.33 -12.21 -1.65
C ALA A 174 10.92 -11.65 -1.91
N PHE A 175 10.47 -10.66 -1.13
CA PHE A 175 9.17 -10.02 -1.35
C PHE A 175 9.04 -9.38 -2.73
N ARG A 176 10.10 -8.80 -3.29
CA ARG A 176 10.11 -8.31 -4.68
C ARG A 176 9.82 -9.42 -5.69
N LYS A 177 10.46 -10.59 -5.53
CA LYS A 177 10.20 -11.77 -6.37
C LYS A 177 8.76 -12.28 -6.17
N LEU A 178 8.28 -12.26 -4.93
CA LEU A 178 6.91 -12.65 -4.60
C LEU A 178 5.90 -11.73 -5.28
N ILE A 179 6.02 -10.41 -5.12
CA ILE A 179 5.14 -9.43 -5.77
C ILE A 179 5.13 -9.63 -7.30
N ALA A 180 6.30 -9.82 -7.92
CA ALA A 180 6.38 -10.10 -9.36
C ALA A 180 5.64 -11.40 -9.74
N TYR A 181 5.79 -12.45 -8.94
CA TYR A 181 5.08 -13.71 -9.11
C TYR A 181 3.56 -13.53 -8.95
N GLU A 182 3.10 -12.85 -7.91
CA GLU A 182 1.69 -12.61 -7.60
C GLU A 182 1.02 -11.77 -8.70
N LEU A 183 1.69 -10.72 -9.18
CA LEU A 183 1.23 -9.89 -10.31
C LEU A 183 1.16 -10.68 -11.62
N THR A 184 2.10 -11.59 -11.87
CA THR A 184 2.13 -12.41 -13.09
C THR A 184 1.09 -13.52 -13.07
N THR A 185 0.77 -14.06 -11.90
CA THR A 185 -0.18 -15.16 -11.73
C THR A 185 -1.57 -14.71 -11.33
N HIS A 186 -1.75 -13.43 -11.04
CA HIS A 186 -2.97 -12.85 -10.47
C HIS A 186 -3.46 -13.58 -9.22
N LYS A 187 -2.53 -14.05 -8.39
CA LYS A 187 -2.82 -14.82 -7.18
C LYS A 187 -1.90 -14.39 -6.05
N LEU A 188 -2.47 -13.91 -4.95
CA LEU A 188 -1.72 -13.63 -3.73
C LEU A 188 -1.32 -14.93 -3.03
N VAL A 189 -0.15 -14.89 -2.40
CA VAL A 189 0.37 -15.99 -1.60
C VAL A 189 0.69 -15.50 -0.20
N LYS A 190 -0.06 -16.02 0.76
CA LYS A 190 0.13 -15.71 2.16
C LYS A 190 1.45 -16.33 2.66
N ILE A 191 2.33 -15.49 3.19
CA ILE A 191 3.59 -15.93 3.83
C ILE A 191 3.41 -15.88 5.35
N ASP A 192 3.05 -17.01 5.94
CA ASP A 192 2.85 -17.21 7.38
C ASP A 192 3.94 -18.12 7.96
N VAL A 193 5.19 -17.67 7.86
CA VAL A 193 6.34 -18.37 8.43
C VAL A 193 7.15 -17.41 9.32
N PRO A 194 7.95 -17.93 10.27
CA PRO A 194 8.87 -17.10 11.05
C PRO A 194 9.82 -16.29 10.15
N SER A 195 10.28 -15.14 10.66
CA SER A 195 11.11 -14.18 9.92
C SER A 195 12.31 -14.80 9.19
N ASN A 196 13.00 -15.73 9.86
CA ASN A 196 14.17 -16.45 9.36
C ASN A 196 13.84 -17.47 8.25
N SER A 197 12.57 -17.82 8.06
CA SER A 197 12.10 -18.76 7.04
C SER A 197 11.46 -18.09 5.82
N ILE A 198 11.14 -16.79 5.88
CA ILE A 198 10.44 -16.04 4.82
C ILE A 198 11.14 -16.21 3.46
N ASN A 199 12.45 -15.99 3.40
CA ASN A 199 13.18 -16.02 2.14
C ASN A 199 13.18 -17.43 1.51
N GLY A 200 13.33 -18.46 2.34
CA GLY A 200 13.31 -19.85 1.89
C GLY A 200 11.93 -20.26 1.37
N GLU A 201 10.87 -19.83 2.06
CA GLU A 201 9.50 -20.16 1.66
C GLU A 201 9.11 -19.47 0.35
N ILE A 202 9.41 -18.17 0.20
CA ILE A 202 9.18 -17.46 -1.06
C ILE A 202 10.00 -18.09 -2.20
N HIS A 203 11.26 -18.46 -1.95
CA HIS A 203 12.08 -19.13 -2.95
C HIS A 203 11.45 -20.47 -3.38
N ARG A 204 11.02 -21.29 -2.42
CA ARG A 204 10.32 -22.56 -2.69
C ARG A 204 9.11 -22.34 -3.60
N ILE A 205 8.25 -21.38 -3.28
CA ILE A 205 7.03 -21.08 -4.05
C ILE A 205 7.37 -20.61 -5.47
N THR A 206 8.25 -19.63 -5.59
CA THR A 206 8.59 -19.00 -6.88
C THR A 206 9.35 -19.96 -7.81
N CYS A 207 10.26 -20.78 -7.28
CA CYS A 207 10.98 -21.80 -8.07
C CYS A 207 10.08 -22.96 -8.52
N LEU A 208 9.13 -23.40 -7.68
CA LEU A 208 8.14 -24.40 -8.08
C LEU A 208 7.31 -23.93 -9.26
N HIS A 209 6.92 -22.65 -9.28
CA HIS A 209 6.21 -22.10 -10.44
C HIS A 209 7.07 -22.03 -11.70
N LEU A 210 8.31 -21.54 -11.58
CA LEU A 210 9.20 -21.40 -12.74
C LEU A 210 9.54 -22.76 -13.35
N THR A 211 9.74 -23.80 -12.54
CA THR A 211 9.97 -25.16 -13.03
C THR A 211 8.73 -25.75 -13.71
N GLN A 212 7.52 -25.48 -13.20
CA GLN A 212 6.28 -25.87 -13.88
C GLN A 212 6.07 -25.13 -15.21
N LYS A 213 6.38 -23.83 -15.26
CA LYS A 213 6.16 -22.99 -16.44
C LYS A 213 7.24 -23.18 -17.51
N TYR A 214 8.47 -23.49 -17.11
CA TYR A 214 9.63 -23.66 -17.97
C TYR A 214 10.40 -24.94 -17.60
N PRO A 215 9.86 -26.14 -17.92
CA PRO A 215 10.43 -27.41 -17.46
C PRO A 215 11.84 -27.69 -17.98
N ASN A 216 12.27 -27.00 -19.04
CA ASN A 216 13.58 -27.18 -19.68
C ASN A 216 14.62 -26.13 -19.25
N VAL A 217 14.32 -25.29 -18.26
CA VAL A 217 15.22 -24.22 -17.79
C VAL A 217 15.65 -24.50 -16.36
N THR A 218 16.96 -24.58 -16.11
CA THR A 218 17.52 -24.72 -14.76
C THR A 218 17.73 -23.33 -14.15
N PHE A 219 16.94 -23.00 -13.14
CA PHE A 219 17.08 -21.75 -12.39
C PHE A 219 18.08 -21.97 -11.23
N LYS A 220 19.26 -21.36 -11.33
CA LYS A 220 20.28 -21.32 -10.26
C LYS A 220 20.05 -20.14 -9.33
#